data_AF-A0A4Y2IR97-F1
#
_entry.id   AF-A0A4Y2IR97-F1
#
_cell.length_a   1.000
_cell.length_b   1.000
_cell.length_c   1.000
_cell.angle_alpha   90.00
_cell.angle_beta   90.00
_cell.angle_gamma   90.00
#
_symmetry.space_group_name_H-M   'P 1'
#
loop_
_entity.id
_entity.type
_entity.pdbx_description
1 polymer ?
#
loop_
_entity_poly.entity_id
_entity_poly.type
_entity_poly.pdbx_seq_one_letter_code
_entity_poly.pdbx_strand_id
1 'polypeptide(L)'
;MDSLNYNDVNFIERFLHAFKILGGNELGFIDYDHFKEILELENSTDIKEILDLIKTENHVKDNKLDFVSLCSSVLSVKAIFNSALENGKVAIQSPGINTNTFTRNKGSARIKSPYSRSISHIPSEKGFNKFLKGVLFNVNGDMLSYRYQLEILENAVIEIYATAITNKGETTPDIPVELLIFQDGKNKTFVTSSSVLNEDGYCAIKYALKKGKYILIPILLKWDLLRKSNSFDSLNLESLIHVKEESSVVLTPACERALKVIFDCIDLDENGLLNQTEFDYFIRHVSGETAAEEWSTIEDNFKTENEQLTFEGFVELYRLVLQTDPSDVMNMLQHMGMNESLELENALPFRLAVRTVGGKFNLQPSPISSYKEVADKVLRKVAVEQGVSRKIRNMNDLFIFTCRLPYRATLVVQNQSHSKVKVRLDCSKSMNCESHHGSLDFTVDVLPRTCIIGHHLFPVDISEDWTVECTEYLN
;
A
#
# COMPACT_ATOMS: atom_id res chain seq x y z
N MET A 1 3.65 20.71 6.78
CA MET A 1 5.11 20.77 6.56
C MET A 1 5.60 19.35 6.54
N ASP A 2 5.80 18.79 5.35
CA ASP A 2 6.41 17.47 5.18
C ASP A 2 7.82 17.53 5.77
N SER A 3 8.15 16.57 6.64
CA SER A 3 9.52 16.40 7.10
C SER A 3 10.33 15.88 5.92
N LEU A 4 11.21 16.75 5.41
CA LEU A 4 12.25 16.47 4.43
C LEU A 4 12.88 15.10 4.70
N ASN A 5 13.00 14.25 3.67
CA ASN A 5 13.67 12.96 3.84
C ASN A 5 15.17 13.19 4.12
N TYR A 6 15.90 12.19 4.62
CA TYR A 6 17.32 12.35 4.99
C TYR A 6 18.23 12.81 3.82
N ASN A 7 17.88 12.48 2.58
CA ASN A 7 18.57 12.97 1.39
C ASN A 7 18.19 14.42 1.05
N ASP A 8 16.95 14.83 1.28
CA ASP A 8 16.49 16.21 1.13
C ASP A 8 17.13 17.13 2.19
N VAL A 9 17.24 16.65 3.43
CA VAL A 9 17.94 17.36 4.52
C VAL A 9 19.43 17.51 4.19
N ASN A 10 20.10 16.43 3.76
CA ASN A 10 21.51 16.51 3.34
C ASN A 10 21.71 17.39 2.10
N PHE A 11 20.78 17.37 1.15
CA PHE A 11 20.81 18.24 -0.01
C PHE A 11 20.69 19.70 0.41
N ILE A 12 19.68 20.03 1.23
CA ILE A 12 19.47 21.38 1.75
C ILE A 12 20.65 21.85 2.59
N GLU A 13 21.27 21.01 3.43
CA GLU A 13 22.46 21.37 4.19
C GLU A 13 23.68 21.68 3.30
N ARG A 14 23.92 20.88 2.25
CA ARG A 14 25.00 21.13 1.28
C ARG A 14 24.74 22.39 0.43
N PHE A 15 23.48 22.61 0.06
CA PHE A 15 23.08 23.76 -0.75
C PHE A 15 23.07 25.06 0.06
N LEU A 16 22.65 25.02 1.33
CA LEU A 16 22.78 26.15 2.26
C LEU A 16 24.23 26.50 2.53
N HIS A 17 25.12 25.49 2.59
CA HIS A 17 26.56 25.74 2.70
C HIS A 17 27.12 26.45 1.46
N ALA A 18 26.73 26.02 0.25
CA ALA A 18 27.08 26.72 -0.99
C ALA A 18 26.48 28.13 -1.05
N PHE A 19 25.27 28.32 -0.54
CA PHE A 19 24.58 29.60 -0.49
C PHE A 19 25.22 30.61 0.47
N LYS A 20 25.73 30.15 1.63
CA LYS A 20 26.54 30.99 2.53
C LYS A 20 27.82 31.49 1.85
N ILE A 21 28.41 30.69 0.95
CA ILE A 21 29.60 31.09 0.17
C ILE A 21 29.26 32.18 -0.86
N LEU A 22 28.02 32.21 -1.35
CA LEU A 22 27.51 33.22 -2.30
C LEU A 22 27.02 34.52 -1.63
N GLY A 23 27.26 34.72 -0.32
CA GLY A 23 26.87 35.93 0.40
C GLY A 23 25.52 35.86 1.12
N GLY A 24 24.88 34.68 1.17
CA GLY A 24 23.67 34.44 1.96
C GLY A 24 23.93 34.41 3.47
N ASN A 25 22.94 34.83 4.27
CA ASN A 25 23.02 34.82 5.72
C ASN A 25 22.54 33.50 6.36
N GLU A 26 22.73 33.33 7.67
CA GLU A 26 22.37 32.10 8.39
C GLU A 26 20.86 31.80 8.46
N LEU A 27 20.04 32.79 8.15
CA LEU A 27 18.58 32.67 8.12
C LEU A 27 18.06 32.29 6.74
N GLY A 28 18.95 32.09 5.75
CA GLY A 28 18.57 31.67 4.40
C GLY A 28 18.14 32.83 3.50
N PHE A 29 18.59 34.06 3.78
CA PHE A 29 18.31 35.20 2.91
C PHE A 29 19.58 35.73 2.23
N ILE A 30 19.43 36.18 0.99
CA ILE A 30 20.44 36.95 0.24
C ILE A 30 19.79 38.21 -0.34
N ASP A 31 20.58 39.25 -0.54
CA ASP A 31 20.12 40.40 -1.32
C ASP A 31 19.80 39.96 -2.75
N TYR A 32 18.60 40.30 -3.23
CA TYR A 32 18.09 39.79 -4.49
C TYR A 32 18.86 40.35 -5.69
N ASP A 33 19.27 41.62 -5.64
CA ASP A 33 20.03 42.22 -6.73
C ASP A 33 21.43 41.61 -6.81
N HIS A 34 22.07 41.37 -5.68
CA HIS A 34 23.35 40.66 -5.62
C HIS A 34 23.24 39.22 -6.17
N PHE A 35 22.19 38.50 -5.79
CA PHE A 35 21.94 37.14 -6.29
C PHE A 35 21.65 37.11 -7.79
N LYS A 36 20.90 38.09 -8.28
CA LYS A 36 20.60 38.25 -9.70
C LYS A 36 21.85 38.54 -10.53
N GLU A 37 22.74 39.41 -10.05
CA GLU A 37 24.04 39.67 -10.69
C GLU A 37 24.90 38.40 -10.78
N ILE A 38 24.89 37.55 -9.74
CA ILE A 38 25.59 36.26 -9.75
C ILE A 38 25.01 35.33 -10.82
N LEU A 39 23.69 35.26 -10.94
CA LEU A 39 23.04 34.43 -11.96
C LEU A 39 23.31 34.94 -13.37
N GLU A 40 23.19 36.25 -13.62
CA GLU A 40 23.39 36.85 -14.94
C GLU A 40 24.84 36.79 -15.45
N LEU A 41 25.81 36.44 -14.60
CA LEU A 41 27.19 36.15 -15.01
C LEU A 41 27.32 34.81 -15.76
N GLU A 42 26.42 33.86 -15.53
CA GLU A 42 26.33 32.65 -16.33
C GLU A 42 25.43 32.93 -17.55
N ASN A 43 25.96 32.89 -18.76
CA ASN A 43 25.17 33.14 -19.97
C ASN A 43 24.36 31.90 -20.37
N SER A 44 23.25 31.61 -19.67
CA SER A 44 22.29 30.54 -20.02
C SER A 44 20.86 31.06 -20.20
N THR A 45 20.12 30.46 -21.13
CA THR A 45 18.67 30.69 -21.35
C THR A 45 17.85 30.35 -20.11
N ASP A 46 18.31 29.40 -19.31
CA ASP A 46 17.60 28.85 -18.15
C ASP A 46 17.51 29.87 -16.99
N ILE A 47 18.40 30.87 -16.98
CA ILE A 47 18.46 31.89 -15.92
C ILE A 47 17.27 32.85 -16.00
N LYS A 48 16.75 33.12 -17.21
CA LYS A 48 15.55 33.95 -17.35
C LYS A 48 14.33 33.26 -16.73
N GLU A 49 14.20 31.95 -16.92
CA GLU A 49 13.11 31.17 -16.34
C GLU A 49 13.20 31.12 -14.81
N ILE A 50 14.42 30.98 -14.27
CA ILE A 50 14.66 31.02 -12.81
C ILE A 50 14.30 32.40 -12.24
N LEU A 51 14.70 33.49 -12.89
CA LEU A 51 14.39 34.85 -12.44
C LEU A 51 12.89 35.17 -12.53
N ASP A 52 12.20 34.63 -13.52
CA ASP A 52 10.74 34.77 -13.65
C ASP A 52 9.99 33.92 -12.62
N LEU A 53 10.47 32.71 -12.29
CA LEU A 53 9.92 31.89 -11.20
C LEU A 53 10.06 32.59 -9.84
N ILE A 54 11.24 33.17 -9.55
CA ILE A 54 11.48 33.92 -8.32
C ILE A 54 10.50 35.09 -8.15
N LYS A 55 10.19 35.80 -9.24
CA LYS A 55 9.25 36.92 -9.23
C LYS A 55 7.80 36.47 -9.11
N THR A 56 7.41 35.43 -9.83
CA THR A 56 6.02 34.96 -9.92
C THR A 56 5.56 34.33 -8.62
N GLU A 57 6.46 33.62 -7.93
CA GLU A 57 6.17 32.95 -6.65
C GLU A 57 6.48 33.80 -5.41
N ASN A 58 6.82 35.08 -5.61
CA ASN A 58 6.93 36.08 -4.55
C ASN A 58 7.97 35.71 -3.45
N HIS A 59 9.06 35.06 -3.84
CA HIS A 59 10.16 34.66 -2.94
C HIS A 59 11.05 35.84 -2.51
N VAL A 60 10.83 37.02 -3.09
CA VAL A 60 11.54 38.25 -2.72
C VAL A 60 10.62 39.11 -1.86
N LYS A 61 11.09 39.43 -0.65
CA LYS A 61 10.42 40.40 0.24
C LYS A 61 11.44 41.43 0.70
N ASP A 62 11.11 42.71 0.58
CA ASP A 62 11.99 43.82 0.95
C ASP A 62 13.41 43.73 0.34
N ASN A 63 13.49 43.42 -0.95
CA ASN A 63 14.71 43.16 -1.73
C ASN A 63 15.58 41.99 -1.25
N LYS A 64 15.05 41.13 -0.38
CA LYS A 64 15.72 39.93 0.10
C LYS A 64 15.04 38.71 -0.46
N LEU A 65 15.83 37.88 -1.13
CA LEU A 65 15.40 36.59 -1.60
C LEU A 65 15.42 35.61 -0.42
N ASP A 66 14.25 35.03 -0.12
CA ASP A 66 14.13 33.89 0.78
C ASP A 66 14.57 32.63 0.03
N PHE A 67 15.85 32.30 0.17
CA PHE A 67 16.46 31.20 -0.55
C PHE A 67 15.99 29.84 -0.04
N VAL A 68 15.56 29.73 1.22
CA VAL A 68 14.95 28.50 1.73
C VAL A 68 13.58 28.30 1.08
N SER A 69 12.79 29.37 0.94
CA SER A 69 11.53 29.32 0.20
C SER A 69 11.75 29.01 -1.28
N LEU A 70 12.74 29.64 -1.92
CA LEU A 70 13.07 29.36 -3.33
C LEU A 70 13.55 27.92 -3.51
N CYS A 71 14.46 27.42 -2.67
CA CYS A 71 14.92 26.04 -2.74
C CYS A 71 13.78 25.06 -2.45
N SER A 72 12.88 25.36 -1.52
CA SER A 72 11.68 24.55 -1.29
C SER A 72 10.80 24.52 -2.53
N SER A 73 10.74 25.64 -3.27
CA SER A 73 9.92 25.78 -4.49
C SER A 73 10.57 25.10 -5.69
N VAL A 74 11.88 25.24 -5.88
CA VAL A 74 12.68 24.52 -6.88
C VAL A 74 12.73 23.02 -6.58
N LEU A 75 12.80 22.62 -5.30
CA LEU A 75 12.70 21.23 -4.90
C LEU A 75 11.28 20.70 -5.08
N SER A 76 10.25 21.52 -4.87
CA SER A 76 8.90 21.15 -5.30
C SER A 76 8.77 21.11 -6.81
N VAL A 77 9.51 21.90 -7.60
CA VAL A 77 9.54 21.80 -9.07
C VAL A 77 10.32 20.55 -9.52
N LYS A 78 11.40 20.17 -8.84
CA LYS A 78 12.13 18.92 -9.08
C LYS A 78 11.36 17.69 -8.61
N ALA A 79 10.59 17.84 -7.52
CA ALA A 79 9.53 16.91 -7.19
C ALA A 79 8.56 16.88 -8.36
N ILE A 80 7.99 17.99 -8.82
CA ILE A 80 7.09 18.13 -9.99
C ILE A 80 7.69 17.63 -11.31
N PHE A 81 9.01 17.52 -11.52
CA PHE A 81 9.57 16.89 -12.72
C PHE A 81 9.74 15.37 -12.57
N ASN A 82 10.06 14.89 -11.36
CA ASN A 82 9.94 13.47 -11.03
C ASN A 82 8.48 13.04 -10.81
N SER A 83 7.61 14.00 -10.61
CA SER A 83 6.21 13.89 -10.21
C SER A 83 5.30 14.54 -11.28
N ALA A 84 5.85 14.91 -12.45
CA ALA A 84 5.16 14.95 -13.75
C ALA A 84 5.21 13.56 -14.42
N LEU A 85 5.89 12.63 -13.76
CA LEU A 85 5.65 11.20 -13.80
C LEU A 85 4.71 10.73 -12.67
N GLU A 86 4.22 11.61 -11.78
CA GLU A 86 3.47 11.23 -10.58
C GLU A 86 2.93 12.45 -9.78
N ASN A 87 1.83 13.13 -10.16
CA ASN A 87 1.22 14.14 -9.29
C ASN A 87 -0.29 14.07 -9.24
N GLY A 88 -0.80 14.04 -8.00
CA GLY A 88 -2.22 14.24 -7.67
C GLY A 88 -2.52 14.04 -6.17
N LYS A 89 -1.91 14.83 -5.27
CA LYS A 89 -2.15 14.72 -3.81
C LYS A 89 -3.38 15.52 -3.36
N VAL A 90 -4.25 14.88 -2.56
CA VAL A 90 -5.13 15.53 -1.58
C VAL A 90 -4.68 15.15 -0.17
N ALA A 91 -4.51 16.16 0.70
CA ALA A 91 -4.00 16.03 2.06
C ALA A 91 -4.99 15.35 3.02
N ILE A 92 -4.51 14.40 3.82
CA ILE A 92 -5.18 13.93 5.05
C ILE A 92 -4.18 14.04 6.21
N GLN A 93 -4.58 14.79 7.23
CA GLN A 93 -3.81 15.04 8.45
C GLN A 93 -3.35 13.73 9.13
N SER A 94 -2.06 13.66 9.49
CA SER A 94 -1.50 12.64 10.37
C SER A 94 -1.02 13.30 11.67
N PRO A 95 -1.49 12.88 12.85
CA PRO A 95 -0.85 13.23 14.10
C PRO A 95 0.33 12.27 14.32
N GLY A 96 1.49 12.87 14.57
CA GLY A 96 2.76 12.18 14.76
C GLY A 96 2.67 11.08 15.82
N ILE A 97 3.18 9.90 15.47
CA ILE A 97 3.44 8.82 16.43
C ILE A 97 4.91 8.91 16.81
N ASN A 98 5.13 9.14 18.11
CA ASN A 98 6.43 9.30 18.75
C ASN A 98 7.33 8.05 18.53
N THR A 99 8.59 8.26 18.17
CA THR A 99 9.54 7.25 17.67
C THR A 99 10.55 6.77 18.73
N ASN A 100 10.23 6.87 20.02
CA ASN A 100 11.15 6.37 21.03
C ASN A 100 11.27 4.83 20.97
N THR A 101 12.53 4.40 20.84
CA THR A 101 13.06 3.03 20.83
C THR A 101 12.17 2.03 21.58
N PHE A 102 11.67 1.01 20.87
CA PHE A 102 10.89 -0.09 21.46
C PHE A 102 11.78 -0.93 22.39
N THR A 103 11.88 -0.49 23.64
CA THR A 103 12.43 -1.26 24.74
C THR A 103 11.28 -1.86 25.53
N ARG A 104 11.37 -3.15 25.83
CA ARG A 104 10.42 -3.83 26.71
C ARG A 104 10.47 -3.18 28.08
N ASN A 105 9.40 -2.49 28.50
CA ASN A 105 9.29 -1.96 29.86
C ASN A 105 9.43 -3.11 30.87
N LYS A 106 10.45 -3.05 31.74
CA LYS A 106 10.73 -4.04 32.81
C LYS A 106 9.69 -4.06 33.95
N GLY A 107 8.55 -3.40 33.79
CA GLY A 107 7.46 -3.34 34.78
C GLY A 107 6.12 -3.90 34.29
N SER A 108 6.01 -4.39 33.05
CA SER A 108 4.76 -5.04 32.63
C SER A 108 4.76 -6.47 33.17
N ALA A 109 4.03 -6.67 34.28
CA ALA A 109 3.61 -7.99 34.72
C ALA A 109 3.10 -8.77 33.52
N ARG A 110 3.46 -10.06 33.41
CA ARG A 110 2.91 -11.00 32.42
C ARG A 110 1.42 -10.71 32.23
N ILE A 111 1.06 -9.97 31.20
CA ILE A 111 -0.29 -10.04 30.65
C ILE A 111 -0.28 -11.44 30.06
N LYS A 112 -0.81 -12.38 30.85
CA LYS A 112 -1.19 -13.69 30.34
C LYS A 112 -1.97 -13.38 29.06
N SER A 113 -1.49 -13.91 27.95
CA SER A 113 -2.32 -14.09 26.77
C SER A 113 -3.69 -14.56 27.25
N PRO A 114 -4.80 -13.88 26.94
CA PRO A 114 -6.10 -14.51 27.03
C PRO A 114 -6.16 -15.45 25.83
N TYR A 115 -5.40 -16.55 25.89
CA TYR A 115 -5.68 -17.72 25.09
C TYR A 115 -7.13 -18.08 25.41
N SER A 116 -7.95 -17.99 24.37
CA SER A 116 -9.11 -18.83 24.13
C SER A 116 -9.79 -19.36 25.39
N ARG A 117 -10.77 -18.61 25.90
CA ARG A 117 -11.97 -19.34 26.31
C ARG A 117 -12.57 -19.86 25.02
N SER A 118 -12.44 -21.16 24.79
CA SER A 118 -13.25 -21.86 23.80
C SER A 118 -14.72 -21.59 24.14
N ILE A 119 -15.32 -20.64 23.44
CA ILE A 119 -16.78 -20.51 23.43
C ILE A 119 -17.25 -21.63 22.50
N SER A 120 -17.40 -22.81 23.09
CA SER A 120 -18.10 -23.91 22.46
C SER A 120 -19.59 -23.59 22.51
N HIS A 121 -20.22 -23.65 21.34
CA HIS A 121 -21.63 -23.37 21.07
C HIS A 121 -22.13 -21.94 21.31
N ILE A 122 -22.28 -21.20 20.22
CA ILE A 122 -23.12 -20.01 20.14
C ILE A 122 -24.49 -20.45 19.59
N PRO A 123 -25.63 -20.17 20.26
CA PRO A 123 -26.96 -20.51 19.77
C PRO A 123 -27.30 -19.74 18.48
N SER A 124 -28.22 -20.30 17.69
CA SER A 124 -28.71 -19.78 16.42
C SER A 124 -29.53 -18.49 16.56
N GLU A 125 -28.88 -17.36 16.86
CA GLU A 125 -29.41 -16.04 16.51
C GLU A 125 -28.96 -15.68 15.09
N LYS A 126 -29.81 -14.98 14.31
CA LYS A 126 -29.48 -14.56 12.95
C LYS A 126 -28.26 -13.62 12.99
N GLY A 127 -27.09 -14.16 12.65
CA GLY A 127 -25.85 -13.39 12.55
C GLY A 127 -25.97 -12.29 11.51
N PHE A 128 -25.39 -11.12 11.81
CA PHE A 128 -25.31 -10.02 10.86
C PHE A 128 -23.99 -10.15 10.08
N ASN A 129 -24.12 -10.33 8.77
CA ASN A 129 -23.01 -10.61 7.87
C ASN A 129 -23.03 -9.61 6.71
N LYS A 130 -21.87 -9.07 6.33
CA LYS A 130 -21.70 -8.30 5.10
C LYS A 130 -20.43 -8.75 4.38
N PHE A 131 -20.48 -8.63 3.07
CA PHE A 131 -19.37 -8.90 2.18
C PHE A 131 -19.11 -7.66 1.32
N LEU A 132 -17.85 -7.42 1.00
CA LEU A 132 -17.42 -6.48 -0.03
C LEU A 132 -16.28 -7.12 -0.80
N LYS A 133 -16.17 -6.78 -2.07
CA LYS A 133 -15.01 -7.08 -2.88
C LYS A 133 -13.89 -6.07 -2.64
N GLY A 134 -12.70 -6.48 -3.03
CA GLY A 134 -11.62 -5.57 -3.37
C GLY A 134 -10.49 -6.31 -4.06
N VAL A 135 -9.41 -5.56 -4.29
CA VAL A 135 -8.24 -6.05 -5.00
C VAL A 135 -6.98 -5.59 -4.28
N LEU A 136 -6.00 -6.47 -4.21
CA LEU A 136 -4.63 -6.19 -3.83
C LEU A 136 -3.81 -6.01 -5.11
N PHE A 137 -3.01 -4.97 -5.22
CA PHE A 137 -2.14 -4.73 -6.38
C PHE A 137 -0.67 -4.70 -6.00
N ASN A 138 0.19 -5.14 -6.93
CA ASN A 138 1.64 -4.96 -6.89
C ASN A 138 2.07 -4.15 -8.10
N VAL A 139 2.19 -2.84 -7.91
CA VAL A 139 2.55 -1.90 -8.99
C VAL A 139 3.92 -1.35 -8.69
N ASN A 140 4.90 -1.61 -9.58
CA ASN A 140 6.27 -1.11 -9.45
C ASN A 140 6.94 -1.42 -8.09
N GLY A 141 6.55 -2.52 -7.44
CA GLY A 141 7.07 -2.94 -6.14
C GLY A 141 6.44 -2.24 -4.93
N ASP A 142 5.46 -1.37 -5.14
CA ASP A 142 4.53 -0.93 -4.10
C ASP A 142 3.35 -1.89 -3.98
N MET A 143 2.80 -2.00 -2.78
CA MET A 143 1.70 -2.89 -2.45
C MET A 143 0.48 -2.08 -2.07
N LEU A 144 -0.54 -2.11 -2.92
CA LEU A 144 -1.72 -1.27 -2.85
C LEU A 144 -2.96 -2.11 -2.57
N SER A 145 -3.92 -1.55 -1.85
CA SER A 145 -5.23 -2.19 -1.66
C SER A 145 -6.30 -1.17 -1.35
N TYR A 146 -7.56 -1.54 -1.57
CA TYR A 146 -8.67 -0.88 -0.89
C TYR A 146 -8.48 -0.95 0.63
N ARG A 147 -8.93 0.10 1.31
CA ARG A 147 -9.15 0.08 2.76
C ARG A 147 -10.64 0.00 3.03
N TYR A 148 -11.02 -0.42 4.23
CA TYR A 148 -12.43 -0.49 4.59
C TYR A 148 -12.68 0.17 5.93
N GLN A 149 -13.70 1.02 5.98
CA GLN A 149 -14.18 1.59 7.20
C GLN A 149 -15.25 0.67 7.79
N LEU A 150 -14.95 0.10 8.96
CA LEU A 150 -15.87 -0.71 9.74
C LEU A 150 -16.36 0.10 10.94
N GLU A 151 -17.64 0.45 10.96
CA GLU A 151 -18.28 1.13 12.07
C GLU A 151 -19.09 0.14 12.89
N ILE A 152 -18.62 -0.14 14.11
CA ILE A 152 -19.29 -0.98 15.08
C ILE A 152 -20.29 -0.14 15.86
N LEU A 153 -21.57 -0.46 15.73
CA LEU A 153 -22.65 0.32 16.33
C LEU A 153 -22.83 0.00 17.82
N GLU A 154 -22.50 -1.22 18.21
CA GLU A 154 -22.61 -1.77 19.56
C GLU A 154 -21.45 -2.74 19.84
N ASN A 155 -20.99 -2.82 21.09
CA ASN A 155 -19.90 -3.73 21.45
C ASN A 155 -20.24 -5.16 21.01
N ALA A 156 -19.38 -5.77 20.19
CA ALA A 156 -19.68 -7.05 19.58
C ALA A 156 -18.43 -7.90 19.40
N VAL A 157 -18.61 -9.21 19.45
CA VAL A 157 -17.60 -10.15 18.96
C VAL A 157 -17.79 -10.28 17.46
N ILE A 158 -16.70 -10.05 16.74
CA ILE A 158 -16.70 -10.00 15.28
C ILE A 158 -15.66 -10.98 14.76
N GLU A 159 -16.07 -11.71 13.73
CA GLU A 159 -15.18 -12.48 12.87
C GLU A 159 -14.96 -11.69 11.58
N ILE A 160 -13.70 -11.46 11.23
CA ILE A 160 -13.33 -10.80 9.98
C ILE A 160 -12.29 -11.65 9.27
N TYR A 161 -12.49 -11.90 7.98
CA TYR A 161 -11.53 -12.62 7.14
C TYR A 161 -11.67 -12.17 5.69
N ALA A 162 -10.62 -12.38 4.89
CA ALA A 162 -10.63 -12.11 3.47
C ALA A 162 -10.30 -13.40 2.71
N THR A 163 -10.99 -13.64 1.60
CA THR A 163 -10.83 -14.83 0.76
C THR A 163 -10.35 -14.42 -0.62
N ALA A 164 -9.18 -14.92 -1.04
CA ALA A 164 -8.69 -14.68 -2.39
C ALA A 164 -9.66 -15.28 -3.42
N ILE A 165 -9.88 -14.58 -4.53
CA ILE A 165 -10.69 -15.02 -5.66
C ILE A 165 -9.73 -15.45 -6.77
N THR A 166 -9.85 -16.68 -7.21
CA THR A 166 -9.05 -17.26 -8.31
C THR A 166 -9.56 -16.78 -9.67
N ASN A 167 -8.77 -16.99 -10.72
CA ASN A 167 -9.16 -16.66 -12.10
C ASN A 167 -10.43 -17.38 -12.59
N LYS A 168 -10.88 -18.42 -11.89
CA LYS A 168 -12.16 -19.12 -12.15
C LYS A 168 -13.36 -18.47 -11.46
N GLY A 169 -13.14 -17.39 -10.71
CA GLY A 169 -14.15 -16.76 -9.86
C GLY A 169 -14.41 -17.49 -8.53
N GLU A 170 -13.66 -18.56 -8.24
CA GLU A 170 -13.80 -19.36 -7.02
C GLU A 170 -12.91 -18.81 -5.90
N THR A 171 -13.38 -18.86 -4.65
CA THR A 171 -12.58 -18.45 -3.49
C THR A 171 -11.65 -19.57 -3.00
N THR A 172 -10.41 -19.26 -2.63
CA THR A 172 -9.43 -20.25 -2.12
C THR A 172 -8.77 -19.82 -0.81
N PRO A 173 -8.54 -20.74 0.15
CA PRO A 173 -7.74 -20.49 1.35
C PRO A 173 -6.23 -20.54 1.10
N ASP A 174 -5.79 -21.05 -0.06
CA ASP A 174 -4.37 -21.29 -0.37
C ASP A 174 -3.54 -20.00 -0.44
N ILE A 175 -4.20 -18.87 -0.66
CA ILE A 175 -3.58 -17.56 -0.72
C ILE A 175 -3.99 -16.77 0.54
N PRO A 176 -3.11 -16.67 1.55
CA PRO A 176 -3.46 -16.06 2.83
C PRO A 176 -3.53 -14.54 2.71
N VAL A 177 -4.75 -14.01 2.65
CA VAL A 177 -5.00 -12.56 2.78
C VAL A 177 -5.15 -12.22 4.25
N GLU A 178 -4.19 -11.48 4.79
CA GLU A 178 -4.21 -11.03 6.18
C GLU A 178 -4.91 -9.69 6.31
N LEU A 179 -5.42 -9.41 7.51
CA LEU A 179 -6.08 -8.14 7.82
C LEU A 179 -5.37 -7.46 8.98
N LEU A 180 -5.20 -6.16 8.87
CA LEU A 180 -4.78 -5.29 9.96
C LEU A 180 -5.97 -4.41 10.37
N ILE A 181 -6.24 -4.33 11.68
CA ILE A 181 -7.29 -3.48 12.23
C ILE A 181 -6.67 -2.33 12.99
N PHE A 182 -7.08 -1.12 12.63
CA PHE A 182 -6.78 0.10 13.35
C PHE A 182 -8.07 0.71 13.87
N GLN A 183 -8.03 1.27 15.07
CA GLN A 183 -9.12 2.12 15.54
C GLN A 183 -9.02 3.45 14.81
N ASP A 184 -10.11 3.85 14.18
CA ASP A 184 -10.21 5.14 13.53
C ASP A 184 -10.31 6.26 14.57
N GLY A 185 -9.61 7.35 14.32
CA GLY A 185 -9.36 8.42 15.27
C GLY A 185 -8.00 9.07 15.01
N LYS A 186 -7.65 10.09 15.81
CA LYS A 186 -6.45 10.91 15.59
C LYS A 186 -5.23 10.05 15.28
N ASN A 187 -4.83 9.17 16.21
CA ASN A 187 -3.56 8.44 16.08
C ASN A 187 -3.66 7.11 15.32
N LYS A 188 -4.82 6.78 14.71
CA LYS A 188 -5.09 5.51 14.02
C LYS A 188 -4.40 4.32 14.69
N THR A 189 -4.82 4.00 15.91
CA THR A 189 -4.07 3.07 16.77
C THR A 189 -4.28 1.62 16.32
N PHE A 190 -3.19 0.88 16.13
CA PHE A 190 -3.25 -0.55 15.84
C PHE A 190 -3.98 -1.31 16.95
N VAL A 191 -4.95 -2.13 16.58
CA VAL A 191 -5.77 -2.94 17.48
C VAL A 191 -5.33 -4.39 17.45
N THR A 192 -5.38 -5.01 16.26
CA THR A 192 -5.04 -6.42 16.08
C THR A 192 -4.85 -6.75 14.60
N SER A 193 -4.39 -7.97 14.31
CA SER A 193 -4.26 -8.53 12.97
C SER A 193 -4.86 -9.93 12.91
N SER A 194 -4.96 -10.48 11.70
CA SER A 194 -5.21 -11.91 11.50
C SER A 194 -4.25 -12.73 12.40
N SER A 195 -4.81 -13.71 13.09
CA SER A 195 -4.09 -14.47 14.12
C SER A 195 -4.59 -15.90 14.30
N VAL A 196 -5.72 -16.25 13.68
CA VAL A 196 -6.32 -17.59 13.73
C VAL A 196 -6.70 -18.04 12.32
N LEU A 197 -6.96 -19.33 12.17
CA LEU A 197 -7.70 -19.87 11.04
C LEU A 197 -9.17 -20.03 11.46
N ASN A 198 -10.11 -19.67 10.59
CA ASN A 198 -11.52 -19.98 10.81
C ASN A 198 -11.83 -21.44 10.44
N GLU A 199 -13.09 -21.85 10.57
CA GLU A 199 -13.54 -23.23 10.30
C GLU A 199 -13.31 -23.64 8.84
N ASP A 200 -13.29 -22.67 7.93
CA ASP A 200 -13.07 -22.86 6.50
C ASP A 200 -11.58 -22.75 6.10
N GLY A 201 -10.67 -22.61 7.08
CA GLY A 201 -9.23 -22.54 6.84
C GLY A 201 -8.70 -21.17 6.40
N TYR A 202 -9.51 -20.11 6.42
CA TYR A 202 -9.08 -18.75 6.07
C TYR A 202 -8.41 -18.03 7.23
N CYS A 203 -7.45 -17.17 6.90
CA CYS A 203 -6.81 -16.25 7.84
C CYS A 203 -7.83 -15.26 8.40
N ALA A 204 -8.11 -15.36 9.69
CA ALA A 204 -9.20 -14.64 10.33
C ALA A 204 -8.78 -13.90 11.58
N ILE A 205 -9.64 -12.95 11.95
CA ILE A 205 -9.66 -12.22 13.20
C ILE A 205 -10.94 -12.61 13.93
N LYS A 206 -10.82 -13.11 15.16
CA LYS A 206 -11.96 -13.25 16.09
C LYS A 206 -11.70 -12.35 17.29
N TYR A 207 -12.38 -11.22 17.37
CA TYR A 207 -12.06 -10.19 18.35
C TYR A 207 -13.30 -9.48 18.89
N ALA A 208 -13.24 -9.09 20.17
CA ALA A 208 -14.27 -8.26 20.79
C ALA A 208 -13.97 -6.78 20.51
N LEU A 209 -14.69 -6.19 19.55
CA LEU A 209 -14.57 -4.78 19.22
C LEU A 209 -15.58 -3.96 20.03
N LYS A 210 -15.13 -2.79 20.48
CA LYS A 210 -16.01 -1.82 21.13
C LYS A 210 -16.77 -1.03 20.06
N LYS A 211 -17.87 -0.39 20.44
CA LYS A 211 -18.52 0.62 19.61
C LYS A 211 -17.48 1.66 19.14
N GLY A 212 -17.46 1.93 17.85
CA GLY A 212 -16.51 2.87 17.25
C GLY A 212 -16.23 2.58 15.79
N LYS A 213 -15.41 3.43 15.17
CA LYS A 213 -14.95 3.28 13.80
C LYS A 213 -13.58 2.63 13.76
N TYR A 214 -13.38 1.78 12.78
CA TYR A 214 -12.16 1.02 12.56
C TYR A 214 -11.79 1.06 11.08
N ILE A 215 -10.50 0.96 10.80
CA ILE A 215 -9.95 0.84 9.46
C ILE A 215 -9.41 -0.59 9.33
N LEU A 216 -9.88 -1.30 8.32
CA LEU A 216 -9.39 -2.60 7.92
C LEU A 216 -8.46 -2.42 6.72
N ILE A 217 -7.26 -2.99 6.81
CA ILE A 217 -6.27 -2.99 5.74
C ILE A 217 -5.96 -4.45 5.41
N PRO A 218 -6.47 -4.98 4.30
CA PRO A 218 -6.04 -6.26 3.76
C PRO A 218 -4.60 -6.16 3.27
N ILE A 219 -3.82 -7.20 3.52
CA ILE A 219 -2.43 -7.28 3.09
C ILE A 219 -2.18 -8.68 2.54
N LEU A 220 -1.43 -8.72 1.45
CA LEU A 220 -0.74 -9.92 1.01
C LEU A 220 0.75 -9.74 1.28
N LEU A 221 1.36 -10.78 1.86
CA LEU A 221 2.78 -10.81 2.17
C LEU A 221 3.56 -11.77 1.27
N LYS A 222 2.85 -12.68 0.61
CA LYS A 222 3.36 -13.74 -0.26
C LYS A 222 3.06 -13.39 -1.73
N TRP A 223 3.65 -12.28 -2.19
CA TRP A 223 3.40 -11.72 -3.53
C TRP A 223 4.08 -12.49 -4.66
N ASP A 224 5.10 -13.26 -4.32
CA ASP A 224 5.79 -14.18 -5.20
C ASP A 224 4.90 -15.30 -5.75
N LEU A 225 3.78 -15.63 -5.08
CA LEU A 225 2.74 -16.51 -5.66
C LEU A 225 2.10 -15.94 -6.94
N LEU A 226 2.09 -14.62 -7.08
CA LEU A 226 1.43 -13.92 -8.18
C LEU A 226 2.42 -13.49 -9.26
N ARG A 227 3.69 -13.29 -8.90
CA ARG A 227 4.71 -12.85 -9.86
C ARG A 227 5.10 -13.97 -10.81
N LYS A 228 4.87 -13.75 -12.11
CA LYS A 228 5.83 -14.17 -13.14
C LYS A 228 6.34 -12.89 -13.81
N SER A 229 7.65 -12.83 -14.01
CA SER A 229 8.31 -11.67 -14.59
C SER A 229 7.81 -11.45 -16.01
N ASN A 230 7.21 -10.29 -16.30
CA ASN A 230 7.10 -9.74 -17.65
C ASN A 230 7.05 -8.21 -17.58
N SER A 231 7.72 -7.54 -18.53
CA SER A 231 7.58 -6.09 -18.71
C SER A 231 6.37 -5.80 -19.60
N PHE A 232 5.74 -4.65 -19.40
CA PHE A 232 4.61 -4.19 -20.23
C PHE A 232 5.07 -3.59 -21.57
N ASP A 233 6.38 -3.59 -21.85
CA ASP A 233 7.02 -2.89 -22.96
C ASP A 233 6.62 -3.42 -24.35
N SER A 234 5.94 -4.57 -24.40
CA SER A 234 5.56 -5.31 -25.61
C SER A 234 4.09 -5.14 -26.01
N LEU A 235 3.23 -4.56 -25.15
CA LEU A 235 1.80 -4.42 -25.46
C LEU A 235 1.63 -3.40 -26.60
N ASN A 236 1.13 -3.86 -27.75
CA ASN A 236 0.92 -3.01 -28.93
C ASN A 236 -0.56 -2.65 -29.13
N LEU A 237 -0.83 -1.57 -29.86
CA LEU A 237 -2.20 -1.12 -30.13
C LEU A 237 -3.04 -2.18 -30.89
N GLU A 238 -2.40 -2.97 -31.74
CA GLU A 238 -3.03 -4.05 -32.51
C GLU A 238 -3.59 -5.17 -31.63
N SER A 239 -3.07 -5.34 -30.41
CA SER A 239 -3.62 -6.27 -29.42
C SER A 239 -4.93 -5.80 -28.81
N LEU A 240 -5.20 -4.49 -28.83
CA LEU A 240 -6.36 -3.86 -28.21
C LEU A 240 -7.51 -3.66 -29.20
N ILE A 241 -7.19 -3.35 -30.45
CA ILE A 241 -8.19 -2.99 -31.46
C ILE A 241 -8.00 -3.66 -32.82
N HIS A 242 -9.12 -3.85 -33.51
CA HIS A 242 -9.19 -4.13 -34.94
C HIS A 242 -9.78 -2.92 -35.68
N VAL A 243 -9.09 -2.45 -36.72
CA VAL A 243 -9.59 -1.40 -37.61
C VAL A 243 -10.42 -2.06 -38.71
N LYS A 244 -11.71 -1.74 -38.80
CA LYS A 244 -12.57 -2.17 -39.92
C LYS A 244 -12.48 -1.20 -41.09
N GLU A 245 -12.91 -1.66 -42.27
CA GLU A 245 -12.84 -0.97 -43.57
C GLU A 245 -13.51 0.42 -43.60
N GLU A 246 -14.33 0.78 -42.61
CA GLU A 246 -15.03 2.07 -42.49
C GLU A 246 -14.47 2.99 -41.38
N SER A 247 -13.22 2.80 -40.94
CA SER A 247 -12.60 3.56 -39.83
C SER A 247 -13.28 3.37 -38.46
N SER A 248 -14.17 2.37 -38.32
CA SER A 248 -14.72 1.97 -37.03
C SER A 248 -13.71 1.08 -36.28
N VAL A 249 -13.34 1.53 -35.08
CA VAL A 249 -12.45 0.79 -34.18
C VAL A 249 -13.29 -0.18 -33.34
N VAL A 250 -12.96 -1.46 -33.40
CA VAL A 250 -13.61 -2.52 -32.61
C VAL A 250 -12.57 -3.11 -31.66
N LEU A 251 -12.94 -3.33 -30.40
CA LEU A 251 -12.06 -3.97 -29.44
C LEU A 251 -11.78 -5.42 -29.85
N THR A 252 -10.56 -5.89 -29.62
CA THR A 252 -10.30 -7.32 -29.73
C THR A 252 -11.07 -8.08 -28.64
N PRO A 253 -11.44 -9.35 -28.87
CA PRO A 253 -12.07 -10.16 -27.83
C PRO A 253 -11.22 -10.30 -26.56
N ALA A 254 -9.89 -10.18 -26.68
CA ALA A 254 -8.99 -10.21 -25.52
C ALA A 254 -9.09 -8.92 -24.70
N CYS A 255 -9.12 -7.76 -25.36
CA CYS A 255 -9.31 -6.46 -24.69
C CYS A 255 -10.66 -6.39 -23.99
N GLU A 256 -11.75 -6.82 -24.64
CA GLU A 256 -13.09 -6.81 -24.03
C GLU A 256 -13.15 -7.73 -22.79
N ARG A 257 -12.50 -8.90 -22.82
CA ARG A 257 -12.37 -9.77 -21.64
C ARG A 257 -11.57 -9.11 -20.53
N ALA A 258 -10.48 -8.42 -20.84
CA ALA A 258 -9.68 -7.72 -19.84
C ALA A 258 -10.46 -6.56 -19.19
N LEU A 259 -11.22 -5.79 -19.99
CA LEU A 259 -12.15 -4.78 -19.48
C LEU A 259 -13.22 -5.40 -18.59
N LYS A 260 -13.72 -6.60 -18.91
CA LYS A 260 -14.66 -7.32 -18.04
C LYS A 260 -14.04 -7.70 -16.70
N VAL A 261 -12.82 -8.22 -16.71
CA VAL A 261 -12.09 -8.54 -15.48
C VAL A 261 -11.85 -7.29 -14.62
N ILE A 262 -11.51 -6.16 -15.24
CA ILE A 262 -11.37 -4.86 -14.55
C ILE A 262 -12.69 -4.39 -13.97
N PHE A 263 -13.76 -4.42 -14.75
CA PHE A 263 -15.11 -4.07 -14.30
C PHE A 263 -15.49 -4.90 -13.07
N ASP A 264 -15.28 -6.21 -13.11
CA ASP A 264 -15.56 -7.11 -11.99
C ASP A 264 -14.64 -6.89 -10.78
N CYS A 265 -13.46 -6.28 -10.98
CA CYS A 265 -12.53 -5.92 -9.91
C CYS A 265 -12.93 -4.63 -9.18
N ILE A 266 -13.60 -3.70 -9.87
CA ILE A 266 -13.98 -2.39 -9.34
C ILE A 266 -15.45 -2.30 -8.93
N ASP A 267 -16.28 -3.27 -9.33
CA ASP A 267 -17.59 -3.55 -8.73
C ASP A 267 -17.39 -4.14 -7.32
N LEU A 268 -17.43 -3.27 -6.30
CA LEU A 268 -17.07 -3.61 -4.92
C LEU A 268 -18.24 -4.21 -4.14
N ASP A 269 -19.46 -3.93 -4.54
CA ASP A 269 -20.68 -4.47 -3.92
C ASP A 269 -21.24 -5.72 -4.65
N GLU A 270 -20.63 -6.11 -5.77
CA GLU A 270 -20.99 -7.27 -6.60
C GLU A 270 -22.40 -7.19 -7.20
N ASN A 271 -22.87 -5.97 -7.49
CA ASN A 271 -24.20 -5.75 -8.05
C ASN A 271 -24.24 -5.78 -9.60
N GLY A 272 -23.07 -5.85 -10.25
CA GLY A 272 -22.93 -5.90 -11.71
C GLY A 272 -22.99 -4.54 -12.42
N LEU A 273 -22.98 -3.45 -11.66
CA LEU A 273 -22.99 -2.05 -12.08
C LEU A 273 -21.89 -1.30 -11.32
N LEU A 274 -21.48 -0.13 -11.83
CA LEU A 274 -20.53 0.73 -11.12
C LEU A 274 -21.22 2.02 -10.69
N ASN A 275 -21.23 2.28 -9.39
CA ASN A 275 -21.65 3.57 -8.88
C ASN A 275 -20.54 4.62 -8.97
N GLN A 276 -20.89 5.89 -8.75
CA GLN A 276 -19.94 7.01 -8.80
C GLN A 276 -18.73 6.80 -7.89
N THR A 277 -18.92 6.23 -6.69
CA THR A 277 -17.83 6.06 -5.72
C THR A 277 -16.84 4.99 -6.17
N GLU A 278 -17.35 3.87 -6.70
CA GLU A 278 -16.51 2.79 -7.25
C GLU A 278 -15.70 3.28 -8.45
N PHE A 279 -16.36 4.01 -9.36
CA PHE A 279 -15.70 4.57 -10.52
C PHE A 279 -14.67 5.64 -10.15
N ASP A 280 -14.97 6.53 -9.18
CA ASP A 280 -14.02 7.51 -8.66
C ASP A 280 -12.78 6.84 -8.03
N TYR A 281 -12.98 5.79 -7.24
CA TYR A 281 -11.86 5.05 -6.63
C TYR A 281 -10.97 4.39 -7.68
N PHE A 282 -11.59 3.87 -8.74
CA PHE A 282 -10.88 3.31 -9.88
C PHE A 282 -10.07 4.38 -10.63
N ILE A 283 -10.68 5.50 -11.02
CA ILE A 283 -9.98 6.60 -11.71
C ILE A 283 -8.82 7.13 -10.87
N ARG A 284 -9.05 7.34 -9.57
CA ARG A 284 -7.99 7.77 -8.66
C ARG A 284 -6.82 6.79 -8.56
N HIS A 285 -7.08 5.50 -8.70
CA HIS A 285 -6.01 4.49 -8.70
C HIS A 285 -5.21 4.50 -10.00
N VAL A 286 -5.85 4.72 -11.15
CA VAL A 286 -5.19 4.62 -12.46
C VAL A 286 -4.61 5.94 -12.98
N SER A 287 -5.14 7.09 -12.59
CA SER A 287 -4.65 8.42 -13.01
C SER A 287 -4.24 9.34 -11.85
N GLY A 288 -4.64 9.04 -10.61
CA GLY A 288 -4.46 9.94 -9.46
C GLY A 288 -5.50 11.06 -9.37
N GLU A 289 -6.44 11.13 -10.31
CA GLU A 289 -7.48 12.16 -10.39
C GLU A 289 -8.79 11.71 -9.71
N THR A 290 -9.81 12.56 -9.75
CA THR A 290 -11.17 12.22 -9.32
C THR A 290 -12.08 12.18 -10.53
N ALA A 291 -13.08 11.30 -10.54
CA ALA A 291 -14.09 11.23 -11.59
C ALA A 291 -15.41 11.92 -11.19
N ALA A 292 -15.40 12.61 -10.05
CA ALA A 292 -16.62 13.15 -9.46
C ALA A 292 -17.25 14.26 -10.33
N GLU A 293 -16.44 15.04 -11.03
CA GLU A 293 -16.88 16.14 -11.88
C GLU A 293 -17.35 15.66 -13.26
N GLU A 294 -16.83 14.52 -13.72
CA GLU A 294 -17.14 13.90 -15.01
C GLU A 294 -18.33 12.94 -14.94
N TRP A 295 -18.78 12.55 -13.74
CA TRP A 295 -19.81 11.53 -13.55
C TRP A 295 -21.12 11.84 -14.31
N SER A 296 -21.60 13.08 -14.27
CA SER A 296 -22.81 13.47 -15.02
C SER A 296 -22.63 13.29 -16.53
N THR A 297 -21.42 13.56 -17.04
CA THR A 297 -21.10 13.30 -18.46
C THR A 297 -21.15 11.80 -18.75
N ILE A 298 -20.72 10.96 -17.82
CA ILE A 298 -20.80 9.51 -17.98
C ILE A 298 -22.25 9.05 -18.04
N GLU A 299 -23.09 9.53 -17.12
CA GLU A 299 -24.52 9.21 -17.07
C GLU A 299 -25.28 9.65 -18.34
N ASP A 300 -24.94 10.82 -18.88
CA ASP A 300 -25.60 11.39 -20.05
C ASP A 300 -25.18 10.72 -21.38
N ASN A 301 -23.95 10.18 -21.45
CA ASN A 301 -23.36 9.72 -22.72
C ASN A 301 -23.20 8.21 -22.84
N PHE A 302 -23.25 7.45 -21.74
CA PHE A 302 -23.04 6.01 -21.75
C PHE A 302 -24.19 5.25 -21.10
N LYS A 303 -24.27 3.95 -21.37
CA LYS A 303 -25.36 3.11 -20.88
C LYS A 303 -25.31 2.91 -19.36
N THR A 304 -26.32 3.42 -18.68
CA THR A 304 -26.51 3.29 -17.22
C THR A 304 -27.81 2.57 -16.88
N GLU A 305 -27.85 1.94 -15.70
CA GLU A 305 -29.04 1.38 -15.06
C GLU A 305 -29.07 1.85 -13.60
N ASN A 306 -30.21 2.39 -13.14
CA ASN A 306 -30.35 2.97 -11.80
C ASN A 306 -29.24 3.98 -11.43
N GLU A 307 -28.87 4.87 -12.38
CA GLU A 307 -27.80 5.87 -12.18
C GLU A 307 -26.42 5.24 -11.93
N GLN A 308 -26.21 4.00 -12.39
CA GLN A 308 -24.93 3.29 -12.30
C GLN A 308 -24.49 2.78 -13.67
N LEU A 309 -23.18 2.82 -13.92
CA LEU A 309 -22.60 2.46 -15.20
C LEU A 309 -22.67 0.95 -15.43
N THR A 310 -23.27 0.53 -16.54
CA THR A 310 -23.31 -0.88 -16.94
C THR A 310 -21.97 -1.31 -17.54
N PHE A 311 -21.70 -2.62 -17.61
CA PHE A 311 -20.52 -3.13 -18.31
C PHE A 311 -20.49 -2.72 -19.79
N GLU A 312 -21.65 -2.69 -20.46
CA GLU A 312 -21.76 -2.24 -21.85
C GLU A 312 -21.37 -0.76 -21.99
N GLY A 313 -21.87 0.10 -21.10
CA GLY A 313 -21.47 1.51 -21.06
C GLY A 313 -19.99 1.71 -20.75
N PHE A 314 -19.41 0.88 -19.86
CA PHE A 314 -17.98 0.88 -19.57
C PHE A 314 -17.12 0.50 -20.78
N VAL A 315 -17.56 -0.51 -21.55
CA VAL A 315 -16.90 -0.91 -22.80
C VAL A 315 -16.98 0.19 -23.87
N GLU A 316 -18.12 0.86 -23.98
CA GLU A 316 -18.30 1.99 -24.91
C GLU A 316 -17.41 3.18 -24.54
N LEU A 317 -17.33 3.53 -23.25
CA LEU A 317 -16.42 4.55 -22.73
C LEU A 317 -14.97 4.26 -23.13
N TYR A 318 -14.47 3.07 -22.80
CA TYR A 318 -13.06 2.75 -23.10
C TYR A 318 -12.79 2.52 -24.59
N ARG A 319 -13.81 2.18 -25.39
CA ARG A 319 -13.70 2.19 -26.85
C ARG A 319 -13.46 3.61 -27.37
N LEU A 320 -14.14 4.61 -26.82
CA LEU A 320 -13.92 6.01 -27.19
C LEU A 320 -12.53 6.48 -26.77
N VAL A 321 -12.12 6.18 -25.53
CA VAL A 321 -10.78 6.54 -25.04
C VAL A 321 -9.70 5.90 -25.91
N LEU A 322 -9.84 4.63 -26.32
CA LEU A 322 -8.89 3.99 -27.24
C LEU A 322 -8.77 4.67 -28.61
N GLN A 323 -9.81 5.37 -29.08
CA GLN A 323 -9.76 6.11 -30.34
C GLN A 323 -9.05 7.45 -30.22
N THR A 324 -9.13 8.08 -29.04
CA THR A 324 -8.58 9.42 -28.78
C THR A 324 -7.20 9.37 -28.14
N ASP A 325 -7.02 8.52 -27.14
CA ASP A 325 -5.80 8.32 -26.37
C ASP A 325 -5.60 6.84 -25.99
N PRO A 326 -4.99 6.04 -26.88
CA PRO A 326 -4.72 4.64 -26.58
C PRO A 326 -3.72 4.44 -25.44
N SER A 327 -2.84 5.40 -25.18
CA SER A 327 -1.82 5.30 -24.14
C SER A 327 -2.45 5.30 -22.75
N ASP A 328 -3.52 6.07 -22.55
CA ASP A 328 -4.30 6.06 -21.30
C ASP A 328 -4.89 4.69 -20.99
N VAL A 329 -5.40 3.99 -22.01
CA VAL A 329 -5.97 2.64 -21.81
C VAL A 329 -4.87 1.63 -21.52
N MET A 330 -3.71 1.72 -22.17
CA MET A 330 -2.55 0.87 -21.86
C MET A 330 -2.07 1.09 -20.41
N ASN A 331 -1.96 2.35 -19.98
CA ASN A 331 -1.60 2.71 -18.62
C ASN A 331 -2.64 2.18 -17.62
N MET A 332 -3.93 2.34 -17.91
CA MET A 332 -5.01 1.83 -17.07
C MET A 332 -4.93 0.30 -16.91
N LEU A 333 -4.75 -0.46 -18.00
CA LEU A 333 -4.59 -1.91 -17.96
C LEU A 333 -3.41 -2.31 -17.06
N GLN A 334 -2.27 -1.63 -17.21
CA GLN A 334 -1.07 -1.86 -16.40
C GLN A 334 -1.31 -1.56 -14.91
N HIS A 335 -1.92 -0.43 -14.57
CA HIS A 335 -2.22 -0.06 -13.18
C HIS A 335 -3.24 -1.00 -12.53
N MET A 336 -4.14 -1.58 -13.32
CA MET A 336 -5.06 -2.62 -12.87
C MET A 336 -4.41 -4.01 -12.72
N GLY A 337 -3.12 -4.13 -13.04
CA GLY A 337 -2.34 -5.35 -12.82
C GLY A 337 -2.51 -6.40 -13.92
N MET A 338 -2.91 -5.98 -15.13
CA MET A 338 -2.87 -6.86 -16.31
C MET A 338 -1.42 -7.20 -16.67
N ASN A 339 -1.21 -8.03 -17.69
CA ASN A 339 0.07 -8.24 -18.33
C ASN A 339 -0.04 -8.03 -19.86
N GLU A 340 1.05 -8.27 -20.58
CA GLU A 340 1.10 -8.16 -22.06
C GLU A 340 0.10 -9.08 -22.79
N SER A 341 -0.35 -10.15 -22.15
CA SER A 341 -1.36 -11.08 -22.68
C SER A 341 -2.79 -10.68 -22.28
N LEU A 342 -2.95 -9.53 -21.63
CA LEU A 342 -4.22 -9.03 -21.08
C LEU A 342 -4.82 -9.97 -20.03
N GLU A 343 -3.96 -10.67 -19.28
CA GLU A 343 -4.32 -11.51 -18.15
C GLU A 343 -3.99 -10.81 -16.82
N LEU A 344 -4.83 -11.03 -15.81
CA LEU A 344 -4.61 -10.45 -14.48
C LEU A 344 -3.48 -11.20 -13.76
N GLU A 345 -2.36 -10.52 -13.51
CA GLU A 345 -1.15 -11.15 -12.96
C GLU A 345 -0.59 -10.39 -11.75
N ASN A 346 -0.60 -9.05 -11.80
CA ASN A 346 -0.06 -8.20 -10.74
C ASN A 346 -1.15 -7.69 -9.78
N ALA A 347 -2.28 -8.39 -9.74
CA ALA A 347 -3.40 -8.09 -8.87
C ALA A 347 -4.06 -9.38 -8.36
N LEU A 348 -4.62 -9.31 -7.15
CA LEU A 348 -5.35 -10.40 -6.52
C LEU A 348 -6.70 -9.89 -6.02
N PRO A 349 -7.80 -10.22 -6.71
CA PRO A 349 -9.14 -9.96 -6.21
C PRO A 349 -9.40 -10.81 -4.96
N PHE A 350 -10.17 -10.26 -4.03
CA PHE A 350 -10.58 -10.95 -2.81
C PHE A 350 -11.99 -10.50 -2.39
N ARG A 351 -12.63 -11.31 -1.54
CA ARG A 351 -13.86 -10.96 -0.85
C ARG A 351 -13.58 -10.79 0.64
N LEU A 352 -13.87 -9.62 1.18
CA LEU A 352 -13.84 -9.32 2.60
C LEU A 352 -15.17 -9.72 3.24
N ALA A 353 -15.12 -10.52 4.30
CA ALA A 353 -16.28 -10.93 5.07
C ALA A 353 -16.19 -10.38 6.50
N VAL A 354 -17.26 -9.74 6.96
CA VAL A 354 -17.43 -9.33 8.36
C VAL A 354 -18.69 -10.01 8.89
N ARG A 355 -18.55 -10.73 10.00
CA ARG A 355 -19.64 -11.48 10.65
C ARG A 355 -19.71 -11.14 12.13
N THR A 356 -20.93 -11.04 12.66
CA THR A 356 -21.15 -10.85 14.10
C THR A 356 -22.41 -11.55 14.57
N VAL A 357 -22.41 -11.95 15.85
CA VAL A 357 -23.60 -12.49 16.53
C VAL A 357 -24.12 -11.43 17.48
N GLY A 358 -25.38 -11.02 17.29
CA GLY A 358 -26.06 -10.04 18.16
C GLY A 358 -25.67 -8.57 17.97
N GLY A 359 -24.68 -8.25 17.13
CA GLY A 359 -24.24 -6.89 16.84
C GLY A 359 -24.72 -6.36 15.47
N LYS A 360 -24.60 -5.04 15.28
CA LYS A 360 -24.76 -4.38 13.96
C LYS A 360 -23.52 -3.56 13.63
N PHE A 361 -23.21 -3.49 12.34
CA PHE A 361 -22.11 -2.69 11.85
C PHE A 361 -22.40 -2.09 10.46
N ASN A 362 -21.69 -1.01 10.13
CA ASN A 362 -21.57 -0.51 8.78
C ASN A 362 -20.19 -0.86 8.24
N LEU A 363 -20.13 -1.23 6.97
CA LEU A 363 -18.90 -1.53 6.26
C LEU A 363 -18.95 -0.77 4.95
N GLN A 364 -17.90 0.01 4.67
CA GLN A 364 -17.78 0.80 3.45
C GLN A 364 -16.34 0.72 2.93
N PRO A 365 -16.12 0.65 1.61
CA PRO A 365 -14.80 0.74 1.04
C PRO A 365 -14.24 2.17 1.18
N SER A 366 -12.96 2.31 0.93
CA SER A 366 -12.22 3.57 0.91
C SER A 366 -11.14 3.48 -0.18
N PRO A 367 -10.67 4.61 -0.72
CA PRO A 367 -9.76 4.62 -1.86
C PRO A 367 -8.53 3.73 -1.67
N ILE A 368 -8.06 3.19 -2.80
CA ILE A 368 -6.84 2.40 -2.85
C ILE A 368 -5.67 3.23 -2.32
N SER A 369 -4.80 2.58 -1.53
CA SER A 369 -3.60 3.22 -1.02
C SER A 369 -2.54 2.20 -0.66
N SER A 370 -1.28 2.65 -0.64
CA SER A 370 -0.18 1.81 -0.18
C SER A 370 -0.39 1.35 1.26
N TYR A 371 -0.11 0.07 1.47
CA TYR A 371 -0.10 -0.54 2.79
C TYR A 371 1.30 -1.02 3.21
N LYS A 372 2.29 -1.02 2.31
CA LYS A 372 3.60 -1.66 2.52
C LYS A 372 4.29 -1.21 3.79
N GLU A 373 4.47 0.10 3.97
CA GLU A 373 5.16 0.66 5.15
C GLU A 373 4.38 0.42 6.46
N VAL A 374 3.07 0.58 6.41
CA VAL A 374 2.18 0.38 7.57
C VAL A 374 2.20 -1.08 8.00
N ALA A 375 2.11 -2.00 7.04
CA ALA A 375 2.16 -3.43 7.27
C ALA A 375 3.51 -3.83 7.87
N ASP A 376 4.62 -3.47 7.23
CA ASP A 376 5.96 -3.76 7.70
C ASP A 376 6.22 -3.24 9.13
N LYS A 377 5.80 -2.00 9.43
CA LYS A 377 5.88 -1.43 10.79
C LYS A 377 5.06 -2.22 11.81
N VAL A 378 3.81 -2.56 11.48
CA VAL A 378 2.92 -3.30 12.38
C VAL A 378 3.43 -4.72 12.60
N LEU A 379 3.83 -5.41 11.54
CA LEU A 379 4.32 -6.79 11.62
C LEU A 379 5.60 -6.89 12.44
N ARG A 380 6.51 -5.92 12.30
CA ARG A 380 7.66 -5.81 13.20
C ARG A 380 7.24 -5.62 14.65
N LYS A 381 6.33 -4.68 14.91
CA LYS A 381 5.84 -4.39 16.25
C LYS A 381 5.21 -5.64 16.89
N VAL A 382 4.30 -6.29 16.18
CA VAL A 382 3.64 -7.54 16.61
C VAL A 382 4.68 -8.61 16.92
N ALA A 383 5.67 -8.81 16.05
CA ALA A 383 6.70 -9.80 16.28
C ALA A 383 7.57 -9.50 17.52
N VAL A 384 7.92 -8.23 17.75
CA VAL A 384 8.71 -7.82 18.92
C VAL A 384 7.89 -7.92 20.22
N GLU A 385 6.61 -7.56 20.19
CA GLU A 385 5.74 -7.53 21.38
C GLU A 385 5.20 -8.91 21.77
N GLN A 386 4.87 -9.75 20.78
CA GLN A 386 4.17 -11.02 20.98
C GLN A 386 5.04 -12.24 20.68
N GLY A 387 6.14 -12.07 19.95
CA GLY A 387 7.04 -13.15 19.57
C GLY A 387 7.94 -13.63 20.70
N VAL A 388 8.47 -14.84 20.52
CA VAL A 388 9.49 -15.40 21.40
C VAL A 388 10.84 -14.75 21.06
N SER A 389 11.45 -14.10 22.05
CA SER A 389 12.74 -13.43 21.90
C SER A 389 13.90 -14.35 22.28
N ARG A 390 14.97 -14.32 21.49
CA ARG A 390 16.24 -15.00 21.74
C ARG A 390 17.39 -14.05 21.39
N LYS A 391 18.47 -14.08 22.19
CA LYS A 391 19.71 -13.37 21.84
C LYS A 391 20.46 -14.13 20.75
N ILE A 392 21.01 -13.40 19.79
CA ILE A 392 21.91 -13.97 18.79
C ILE A 392 23.26 -14.29 19.47
N ARG A 393 23.81 -15.47 19.18
CA ARG A 393 25.08 -15.91 19.78
C ARG A 393 26.18 -14.89 19.54
N ASN A 394 27.05 -14.70 20.52
CA ASN A 394 28.23 -13.82 20.47
C ASN A 394 27.94 -12.30 20.38
N MET A 395 26.68 -11.85 20.41
CA MET A 395 26.34 -10.42 20.46
C MET A 395 25.13 -10.13 21.36
N ASN A 396 25.40 -9.58 22.56
CA ASN A 396 24.38 -9.39 23.59
C ASN A 396 23.28 -8.37 23.26
N ASP A 397 23.57 -7.45 22.34
CA ASP A 397 22.68 -6.36 21.94
C ASP A 397 21.85 -6.72 20.70
N LEU A 398 21.94 -7.96 20.23
CA LEU A 398 21.25 -8.41 19.04
C LEU A 398 20.23 -9.50 19.41
N PHE A 399 18.99 -9.28 19.03
CA PHE A 399 17.87 -10.15 19.36
C PHE A 399 17.17 -10.60 18.09
N ILE A 400 16.75 -11.86 18.07
CA ILE A 400 15.80 -12.38 17.10
C ILE A 400 14.47 -12.63 17.82
N PHE A 401 13.39 -12.12 17.24
CA PHE A 401 12.03 -12.35 17.69
C PHE A 401 11.33 -13.24 16.67
N THR A 402 10.73 -14.33 17.12
CA THR A 402 9.96 -15.24 16.28
C THR A 402 8.51 -15.23 16.73
N CYS A 403 7.64 -14.65 15.91
CA CYS A 403 6.19 -14.74 16.08
C CYS A 403 5.65 -15.82 15.17
N ARG A 404 5.00 -16.83 15.74
CA ARG A 404 4.38 -17.94 15.00
C ARG A 404 2.86 -17.82 15.11
N LEU A 405 2.22 -17.79 13.95
CA LEU A 405 0.77 -17.90 13.76
C LEU A 405 0.48 -19.21 13.01
N PRO A 406 -0.77 -19.69 12.95
CA PRO A 406 -1.08 -20.97 12.30
C PRO A 406 -0.67 -21.06 10.82
N TYR A 407 -0.67 -19.93 10.11
CA TYR A 407 -0.46 -19.85 8.65
C TYR A 407 0.80 -19.05 8.26
N ARG A 408 1.54 -18.50 9.23
CA ARG A 408 2.76 -17.71 8.98
C ARG A 408 3.65 -17.64 10.21
N ALA A 409 4.96 -17.60 9.99
CA ALA A 409 5.94 -17.19 11.01
C ALA A 409 6.67 -15.92 10.55
N THR A 410 6.90 -15.00 11.48
CA THR A 410 7.66 -13.77 11.22
C THR A 410 8.87 -13.71 12.13
N LEU A 411 10.04 -13.56 11.52
CA LEU A 411 11.33 -13.43 12.18
C LEU A 411 11.78 -11.97 12.05
N VAL A 412 12.03 -11.33 13.18
CA VAL A 412 12.52 -9.94 13.26
C VAL A 412 13.85 -9.90 13.98
N VAL A 413 14.83 -9.26 13.38
CA VAL A 413 16.13 -9.00 14.00
C VAL A 413 16.14 -7.58 14.54
N GLN A 414 16.42 -7.41 15.84
CA GLN A 414 16.57 -6.11 16.50
C GLN A 414 18.02 -5.91 16.92
N ASN A 415 18.61 -4.82 16.46
CA ASN A 415 19.95 -4.39 16.82
C ASN A 415 19.86 -3.24 17.82
N GLN A 416 20.19 -3.52 19.07
CA GLN A 416 20.28 -2.52 20.15
C GLN A 416 21.68 -1.93 20.29
N SER A 417 22.65 -2.32 19.45
CA SER A 417 24.00 -1.76 19.48
C SER A 417 24.08 -0.40 18.75
N HIS A 418 25.28 0.18 18.76
CA HIS A 418 25.60 1.42 18.06
C HIS A 418 26.25 1.18 16.69
N SER A 419 26.42 -0.08 16.27
CA SER A 419 27.09 -0.44 15.02
C SER A 419 26.13 -1.18 14.09
N LYS A 420 26.31 -1.00 12.78
CA LYS A 420 25.62 -1.81 11.78
C LYS A 420 26.13 -3.26 11.90
N VAL A 421 25.22 -4.22 11.84
CA VAL A 421 25.55 -5.65 11.95
C VAL A 421 24.97 -6.39 10.75
N LYS A 422 25.73 -7.32 10.18
CA LYS A 422 25.25 -8.23 9.14
C LYS A 422 24.89 -9.57 9.75
N VAL A 423 23.67 -10.03 9.51
CA VAL A 423 23.12 -11.26 10.11
C VAL A 423 22.64 -12.16 9.01
N ARG A 424 23.15 -13.39 8.96
CA ARG A 424 22.61 -14.45 8.12
C ARG A 424 21.59 -15.26 8.92
N LEU A 425 20.42 -15.45 8.32
CA LEU A 425 19.31 -16.23 8.84
C LEU A 425 19.12 -17.43 7.92
N ASP A 426 19.46 -18.61 8.40
CA ASP A 426 19.31 -19.87 7.66
C ASP A 426 18.13 -20.65 8.23
N CYS A 427 17.05 -20.67 7.47
CA CYS A 427 15.82 -21.41 7.76
C CYS A 427 15.71 -22.72 6.97
N SER A 428 16.78 -23.19 6.32
CA SER A 428 16.73 -24.32 5.36
C SER A 428 16.39 -25.68 6.01
N LYS A 429 16.43 -25.78 7.33
CA LYS A 429 15.98 -26.96 8.09
C LYS A 429 14.47 -26.95 8.39
N SER A 430 13.80 -25.85 8.11
CA SER A 430 12.35 -25.74 8.23
C SER A 430 11.67 -26.73 7.29
N MET A 431 10.54 -27.30 7.70
CA MET A 431 9.78 -28.26 6.89
C MET A 431 8.50 -27.63 6.37
N ASN A 432 8.15 -27.93 5.11
CA ASN A 432 6.96 -27.41 4.45
C ASN A 432 6.87 -25.87 4.59
N CYS A 433 7.96 -25.17 4.32
CA CYS A 433 8.05 -23.71 4.47
C CYS A 433 8.68 -23.08 3.25
N GLU A 434 8.19 -21.90 2.89
CA GLU A 434 8.86 -20.98 1.99
C GLU A 434 8.94 -19.58 2.61
N SER A 435 9.77 -18.73 2.01
CA SER A 435 10.06 -17.38 2.50
C SER A 435 9.63 -16.35 1.47
N HIS A 436 9.13 -15.21 1.92
CA HIS A 436 8.86 -14.05 1.06
C HIS A 436 10.09 -13.51 0.28
N HIS A 437 11.29 -14.00 0.58
CA HIS A 437 12.51 -13.70 -0.18
C HIS A 437 12.78 -14.69 -1.31
N GLY A 438 11.96 -15.73 -1.50
CA GLY A 438 12.22 -16.86 -2.40
C GLY A 438 13.36 -17.80 -1.95
N SER A 439 14.09 -17.45 -0.88
CA SER A 439 15.14 -18.25 -0.26
C SER A 439 14.92 -18.37 1.24
N LEU A 440 15.15 -19.56 1.78
CA LEU A 440 15.18 -19.83 3.23
C LEU A 440 16.51 -19.43 3.88
N ASP A 441 17.55 -19.15 3.09
CA ASP A 441 18.83 -18.63 3.56
C ASP A 441 18.98 -17.19 3.08
N PHE A 442 18.97 -16.24 4.02
CA PHE A 442 18.96 -14.81 3.73
C PHE A 442 19.92 -14.05 4.64
N THR A 443 20.65 -13.08 4.08
CA THR A 443 21.56 -12.22 4.84
C THR A 443 21.06 -10.78 4.81
N VAL A 444 20.90 -10.18 5.98
CA VAL A 444 20.36 -8.84 6.17
C VAL A 444 21.32 -7.93 6.92
N ASP A 445 21.36 -6.68 6.48
CA ASP A 445 22.04 -5.60 7.17
C ASP A 445 21.10 -4.93 8.18
N VAL A 446 21.45 -4.95 9.47
CA VAL A 446 20.66 -4.39 10.56
C VAL A 446 21.34 -3.14 11.12
N LEU A 447 20.75 -1.97 10.85
CA LEU A 447 21.27 -0.69 11.30
C LEU A 447 21.27 -0.55 12.85
N PRO A 448 22.11 0.33 13.41
CA PRO A 448 22.11 0.62 14.85
C PRO A 448 20.74 1.06 15.35
N ARG A 449 20.33 0.56 16.52
CA ARG A 449 19.08 0.94 17.21
C ARG A 449 17.81 0.73 16.38
N THR A 450 17.83 -0.16 15.39
CA THR A 450 16.66 -0.49 14.56
C THR A 450 16.24 -1.95 14.70
N CYS A 451 15.14 -2.30 14.04
CA CYS A 451 14.74 -3.68 13.82
C CYS A 451 14.26 -3.84 12.39
N ILE A 452 14.47 -5.03 11.82
CA ILE A 452 14.10 -5.37 10.45
C ILE A 452 13.49 -6.76 10.39
N ILE A 453 12.55 -6.96 9.46
CA ILE A 453 12.01 -8.29 9.16
C ILE A 453 13.08 -9.06 8.40
N GLY A 454 13.45 -10.23 8.91
CA GLY A 454 14.36 -11.16 8.25
C GLY A 454 13.62 -12.17 7.38
N HIS A 455 12.54 -12.76 7.91
CA HIS A 455 11.67 -13.66 7.14
C HIS A 455 10.21 -13.48 7.52
N HIS A 456 9.34 -13.44 6.51
CA HIS A 456 8.02 -14.03 6.59
C HIS A 456 8.09 -15.43 5.98
N LEU A 457 7.72 -16.44 6.77
CA LEU A 457 7.68 -17.84 6.36
C LEU A 457 6.22 -18.31 6.30
N PHE A 458 5.87 -19.04 5.24
CA PHE A 458 4.53 -19.56 4.97
C PHE A 458 4.61 -21.07 4.73
N PRO A 459 3.54 -21.83 5.03
CA PRO A 459 3.45 -23.20 4.57
C PRO A 459 3.43 -23.26 3.04
N VAL A 460 4.08 -24.27 2.46
CA VAL A 460 4.00 -24.54 1.02
C VAL A 460 2.67 -25.23 0.72
N ASP A 461 2.33 -26.22 1.53
CA ASP A 461 1.02 -26.89 1.57
C ASP A 461 0.35 -26.62 2.93
N ILE A 462 -0.80 -25.95 2.92
CA ILE A 462 -1.56 -25.63 4.14
C ILE A 462 -2.20 -26.85 4.81
N SER A 463 -2.34 -27.95 4.07
CA SER A 463 -2.90 -29.21 4.57
C SER A 463 -1.89 -30.08 5.30
N GLU A 464 -0.59 -29.80 5.15
CA GLU A 464 0.50 -30.51 5.81
C GLU A 464 1.03 -29.75 7.04
N ASP A 465 1.56 -30.49 8.01
CA ASP A 465 2.29 -29.89 9.13
C ASP A 465 3.52 -29.13 8.63
N TRP A 466 3.80 -27.98 9.25
CA TRP A 466 4.97 -27.16 8.92
C TRP A 466 5.72 -26.74 10.18
N THR A 467 7.04 -26.62 10.07
CA THR A 467 7.90 -26.28 11.20
C THR A 467 8.95 -25.27 10.80
N VAL A 468 9.23 -24.32 11.71
CA VAL A 468 10.20 -23.25 11.48
C VAL A 468 11.41 -23.44 12.38
N GLU A 469 12.57 -23.71 11.78
CA GLU A 469 13.87 -23.76 12.44
C GLU A 469 14.80 -22.75 11.78
N CYS A 470 15.31 -21.80 12.57
CA CYS A 470 16.23 -20.77 12.09
C CYS A 470 17.56 -20.82 12.86
N THR A 471 18.65 -20.96 12.10
CA THR A 471 20.02 -20.83 12.60
C THR A 471 20.59 -19.48 12.17
N GLU A 472 21.11 -18.73 13.14
CA GLU A 472 21.65 -17.39 12.93
C GLU A 472 23.19 -17.39 12.92
N TYR A 473 23.78 -16.61 12.01
CA TYR A 473 25.22 -16.39 11.93
C TYR A 473 25.52 -14.89 11.86
N LEU A 474 26.55 -14.46 12.61
CA LEU A 474 27.13 -13.13 12.48
C LEU A 474 28.19 -13.18 11.39
N ASN A 475 28.07 -12.31 10.38
CA ASN A 475 29.04 -12.19 9.30
C ASN A 475 29.97 -11.00 9.50
#